data_AF-A0A2K6EA35-F1
#
_entry.id   AF-A0A2K6EA35-F1
#
_cell.length_a   1.000
_cell.length_b   1.000
_cell.length_c   1.000
_cell.angle_alpha   90.00
_cell.angle_beta   90.00
_cell.angle_gamma   90.00
#
_symmetry.space_group_name_H-M   'P 1'
#
loop_
_entity.id
_entity.type
_entity.pdbx_description
1 polymer ?
#
loop_
_entity_poly.entity_id
_entity_poly.type
_entity_poly.pdbx_seq_one_letter_code
_entity_poly.pdbx_strand_id
1 'polypeptide(L)' 'MEGLPGTGVFGAYFNVLINLRDITDEAFKDQIHHRISSLLQEAKTQAALVLDCLETRQE' A
#
# COMPACT_ATOMS: atom_id res chain seq x y z
N MET A 1 -5.61 -17.79 -8.02
CA MET A 1 -5.48 -16.33 -8.23
C MET A 1 -4.42 -15.84 -7.27
N GLU A 2 -3.16 -15.89 -7.66
CA GLU A 2 -2.10 -15.23 -6.90
C GLU A 2 -2.06 -13.78 -7.36
N GLY A 3 -2.52 -12.87 -6.50
CA GLY A 3 -2.39 -11.44 -6.76
C GLY A 3 -0.93 -11.05 -6.62
N LEU A 4 -0.46 -10.12 -7.47
CA LEU A 4 0.85 -9.48 -7.32
C LEU A 4 1.03 -9.04 -5.85
N PRO A 5 2.22 -9.14 -5.23
CA PRO A 5 2.43 -8.87 -3.80
C PRO A 5 1.83 -7.53 -3.32
N GLY A 6 1.69 -6.54 -4.20
CA GLY A 6 1.07 -5.25 -3.92
C GLY A 6 -0.46 -5.23 -3.83
N THR A 7 -1.20 -6.24 -4.30
CA THR A 7 -2.67 -6.19 -4.38
C THR A 7 -3.34 -6.19 -3.01
N GLY A 8 -2.77 -6.92 -2.04
CA GLY A 8 -3.29 -6.96 -0.67
C GLY A 8 -3.17 -5.60 0.05
N VAL A 9 -1.99 -4.98 -0.04
CA VAL A 9 -1.75 -3.65 0.56
C VAL A 9 -2.57 -2.56 -0.15
N PHE A 10 -2.73 -2.66 -1.47
CA PHE A 10 -3.60 -1.76 -2.23
C PHE A 10 -5.06 -1.85 -1.74
N GLY A 11 -5.60 -3.07 -1.57
CA GLY A 11 -6.95 -3.25 -1.03
C GLY A 11 -7.09 -2.70 0.40
N ALA A 12 -6.12 -2.97 1.26
CA ALA A 12 -6.10 -2.45 2.63
C ALA A 12 -6.10 -0.91 2.67
N TYR A 13 -5.34 -0.26 1.78
CA TYR A 13 -5.31 1.20 1.66
C TYR A 13 -6.70 1.79 1.43
N PHE A 14 -7.45 1.28 0.43
CA PHE A 14 -8.81 1.78 0.16
C PHE A 14 -9.79 1.46 1.27
N ASN A 15 -9.71 0.27 1.88
CA ASN A 15 -10.56 -0.09 3.01
C ASN A 15 -10.39 0.89 4.18
N VAL A 16 -9.14 1.29 4.47
CA VAL A 16 -8.85 2.29 5.50
C VAL A 16 -9.40 3.66 5.11
N LEU A 17 -9.19 4.12 3.87
CA LEU A 17 -9.73 5.42 3.42
C LEU A 17 -11.26 5.49 3.48
N ILE A 18 -11.94 4.39 3.16
CA ILE A 18 -13.40 4.29 3.30
C ILE A 18 -13.80 4.46 4.76
N ASN A 19 -13.16 3.74 5.68
CA ASN A 19 -13.44 3.83 7.10
C ASN A 19 -13.12 5.23 7.68
N LEU A 20 -12.09 5.92 7.18
CA LEU A 20 -11.73 7.27 7.64
C LEU A 20 -12.79 8.34 7.28
N ARG A 21 -13.65 8.08 6.29
CA ARG A 21 -14.66 9.05 5.83
C ARG A 21 -15.65 9.44 6.94
N ASP A 22 -16.01 8.47 7.77
CA ASP A 22 -17.04 8.64 8.80
C ASP A 22 -16.46 9.05 10.16
N ILE A 23 -15.13 9.19 10.26
CA ILE A 23 -14.44 9.63 11.47
C ILE A 23 -14.42 11.16 11.53
N THR A 24 -14.65 11.72 12.73
CA THR A 24 -14.68 13.17 12.95
C THR A 24 -13.40 13.73 13.55
N ASP A 25 -12.53 12.87 14.10
CA ASP A 25 -11.22 13.26 14.62
C ASP A 25 -10.25 13.47 13.45
N GLU A 26 -10.04 14.74 13.08
CA GLU A 26 -9.17 15.12 11.96
C GLU A 26 -7.69 14.81 12.23
N ALA A 27 -7.22 14.95 13.47
CA ALA A 27 -5.83 14.64 13.80
C ALA A 27 -5.55 13.14 13.65
N PHE A 28 -6.50 12.30 14.08
CA PHE A 28 -6.44 10.87 13.84
C PHE A 28 -6.49 10.55 12.34
N LYS A 29 -7.40 11.18 11.58
CA LYS A 29 -7.50 10.97 10.13
C LYS A 29 -6.20 11.29 9.41
N ASP A 30 -5.60 12.43 9.70
CA ASP A 30 -4.33 12.85 9.09
C ASP A 30 -3.21 11.87 9.42
N GLN A 31 -3.11 11.44 10.68
CA GLN A 31 -2.12 10.47 11.12
C GLN A 31 -2.28 9.13 10.40
N ILE A 32 -3.49 8.58 10.36
CA ILE A 32 -3.75 7.29 9.70
C ILE A 32 -3.60 7.39 8.20
N HIS A 33 -4.05 8.48 7.58
CA HIS A 33 -3.89 8.74 6.15
C HIS A 33 -2.40 8.77 5.76
N HIS A 34 -1.57 9.47 6.54
CA HIS A 34 -0.13 9.51 6.31
C HIS A 34 0.48 8.10 6.44
N ARG A 35 0.15 7.38 7.52
CA ARG A 35 0.67 6.04 7.78
C ARG A 35 0.32 5.05 6.67
N ILE A 36 -0.94 4.99 6.24
CA ILE A 36 -1.39 4.04 5.22
C ILE A 36 -0.84 4.39 3.84
N SER A 37 -0.64 5.69 3.55
CA SER A 37 0.03 6.15 2.34
C SER A 37 1.50 5.75 2.29
N SER A 38 2.23 5.87 3.41
CA SER A 38 3.63 5.39 3.50
C SER A 38 3.73 3.88 3.30
N LEU A 39 2.84 3.09 3.92
CA LEU A 39 2.82 1.62 3.75
C LEU A 39 2.52 1.23 2.29
N LEU A 40 1.58 1.92 1.65
CA LEU A 40 1.30 1.70 0.23
C LEU A 40 2.52 2.00 -0.64
N GLN A 41 3.22 3.09 -0.35
CA GLN A 41 4.43 3.46 -1.10
C GLN A 41 5.56 2.45 -0.89
N GLU A 42 5.77 1.99 0.34
CA GLU A 42 6.75 0.95 0.65
C GLU A 42 6.46 -0.34 -0.12
N ALA A 43 5.21 -0.80 -0.11
CA ALA A 43 4.80 -2.00 -0.85
C ALA A 43 5.01 -1.85 -2.36
N LYS A 44 4.71 -0.67 -2.94
CA LYS A 44 4.98 -0.38 -4.36
C LYS A 44 6.48 -0.45 -4.67
N THR A 45 7.30 0.19 -3.84
CA THR A 45 8.76 0.21 -4.02
C THR A 45 9.34 -1.21 -3.90
N GLN A 46 8.95 -1.97 -2.88
CA GLN A 46 9.43 -3.34 -2.69
C GLN A 46 9.00 -4.26 -3.83
N ALA A 47 7.75 -4.17 -4.29
CA ALA A 47 7.28 -4.94 -5.43
C ALA A 47 8.09 -4.62 -6.70
N ALA A 48 8.36 -3.34 -6.96
CA ALA A 48 9.18 -2.92 -8.11
C ALA A 48 10.62 -3.47 -8.02
N LEU A 49 11.25 -3.42 -6.83
CA LEU A 49 12.59 -3.97 -6.63
C LEU A 49 12.66 -5.49 -6.83
N VAL A 50 11.64 -6.22 -6.37
CA VAL A 50 11.56 -7.66 -6.58
C VAL A 50 11.41 -7.98 -8.06
N LEU A 51 10.55 -7.26 -8.79
CA LEU A 51 10.35 -7.45 -10.22
C LEU A 51 11.63 -7.14 -11.01
N ASP A 52 12.31 -6.02 -10.73
CA ASP A 52 13.57 -5.63 -11.36
C ASP A 52 14.68 -6.68 -11.11
N CYS A 53 14.75 -7.22 -9.88
CA CYS A 53 15.67 -8.30 -9.56
C CYS A 53 15.36 -9.59 -10.32
N LEU A 54 14.09 -9.90 -10.58
CA LEU A 54 13.70 -11.07 -11.35
C LEU A 54 13.98 -10.89 -12.85
N GLU A 55 13.78 -9.69 -13.40
CA GLU A 55 14.11 -9.37 -14.79
C GLU A 55 15.64 -9.42 -15.03
N THR A 56 16.43 -8.88 -14.11
CA THR A 56 17.91 -8.93 -14.19
C THR A 56 18.51 -10.32 -13.96
N ARG A 57 17.74 -11.26 -13.41
CA ARG A 57 18.11 -12.68 -13.22
C ARG A 57 17.77 -13.59 -14.40
N GLN A 58 17.23 -13.07 -15.50
CA GLN A 58 17.04 -13.88 -16.71
C GLN A 58 18.40 -14.31 -17.28
N GLU A 59 18.77 -15.57 -17.01
CA GLU A 59 19.71 -16.37 -17.81
C GLU A 59 19.06 -16.84 -19.12
#